data_AF-X1DYY9-F1
#
_entry.id   AF-X1DYY9-F1
#
_cell.length_a   1.000
_cell.length_b   1.000
_cell.length_c   1.000
_cell.angle_alpha   90.00
_cell.angle_beta   90.00
_cell.angle_gamma   90.00
#
_symmetry.space_group_name_H-M   'P 1'
#
loop_
_entity.id
_entity.type
_entity.pdbx_description
1 polymer ?
#
loop_
_entity_poly.entity_id
_entity_poly.type
_entity_poly.pdbx_seq_one_letter_code
_entity_poly.pdbx_strand_id
1 'polypeptide(L)'
;MLALYREAKEFRNFKKEMENKLKENKDAADHYYQHYLEIMNRNERDIIKKIWFKPKAKPQRREIITPRLESIITRKEMFKQFKNERLAIALEKQKLGKKLDFYEFKLILDQPKK
;
A
#
# COMPACT_ATOMS: atom_id res chain seq x y z
N MET A 1 5.79 -47.54 -2.55
CA MET A 1 5.66 -47.02 -3.93
C MET A 1 5.10 -45.59 -3.96
N LEU A 2 3.83 -45.36 -3.58
CA LEU A 2 3.21 -44.02 -3.65
C LEU A 2 3.86 -42.95 -2.74
N ALA A 3 4.34 -43.34 -1.55
CA ALA A 3 5.04 -42.43 -0.63
C ALA A 3 6.37 -41.93 -1.21
N LEU A 4 7.18 -42.83 -1.78
CA LEU A 4 8.45 -42.49 -2.43
C LEU A 4 8.26 -41.54 -3.63
N TYR A 5 7.18 -41.71 -4.39
CA TYR A 5 6.85 -40.80 -5.50
C TYR A 5 6.45 -39.40 -5.02
N ARG A 6 5.75 -39.30 -3.89
CA ARG A 6 5.39 -38.01 -3.27
C ARG A 6 6.64 -37.30 -2.75
N GLU A 7 7.49 -38.03 -2.04
CA GLU A 7 8.75 -37.53 -1.51
C GLU A 7 9.70 -37.06 -2.62
N ALA A 8 9.85 -37.82 -3.72
CA ALA A 8 10.63 -37.40 -4.89
C ALA A 8 10.09 -36.11 -5.53
N LYS A 9 8.77 -35.90 -5.53
CA LYS A 9 8.13 -34.67 -6.03
C LYS A 9 8.41 -33.48 -5.11
N GLU A 10 8.40 -33.69 -3.80
CA GLU A 10 8.74 -32.68 -2.80
C GLU A 10 10.19 -32.22 -2.95
N PHE A 11 11.14 -33.16 -3.08
CA PHE A 11 12.55 -32.82 -3.34
C PHE A 11 12.75 -32.06 -4.66
N ARG A 12 11.99 -32.40 -5.70
CA ARG A 12 12.01 -31.64 -6.97
C ARG A 12 11.51 -30.21 -6.80
N ASN A 13 10.49 -30.01 -5.99
CA ASN A 13 9.97 -28.68 -5.70
C ASN A 13 10.95 -27.87 -4.83
N PHE A 14 11.53 -28.50 -3.81
CA PHE A 14 12.55 -27.87 -2.96
C PHE A 14 13.78 -27.44 -3.76
N LYS A 15 14.25 -28.28 -4.69
CA LYS A 15 15.33 -27.92 -5.61
C LYS A 15 15.01 -26.65 -6.40
N LYS A 16 13.81 -26.57 -7.00
CA LYS A 16 13.38 -25.39 -7.77
C LYS A 16 13.28 -24.14 -6.90
N GLU A 17 12.78 -24.27 -5.69
CA GLU A 17 12.68 -23.15 -4.75
C GLU A 17 14.09 -22.63 -4.38
N MET A 18 15.03 -23.53 -4.13
CA MET A 18 16.43 -23.17 -3.85
C MET A 18 17.11 -22.51 -5.07
N GLU A 19 16.87 -22.99 -6.28
CA GLU A 19 17.38 -22.37 -7.51
C GLU A 19 16.84 -20.94 -7.69
N ASN A 20 15.55 -20.72 -7.41
CA ASN A 20 14.94 -19.39 -7.47
C ASN A 20 15.54 -18.45 -6.42
N LYS A 21 15.66 -18.89 -5.16
CA LYS A 21 16.29 -18.10 -4.09
C LYS A 21 17.73 -17.72 -4.43
N LEU A 22 18.48 -18.64 -5.02
CA LEU A 22 19.87 -18.38 -5.41
C LEU A 22 19.95 -17.34 -6.53
N LYS A 23 19.01 -17.37 -7.48
CA LYS A 23 18.90 -16.35 -8.53
C LYS A 23 18.53 -14.98 -7.95
N GLU A 24 17.51 -14.92 -7.10
CA GLU A 24 17.10 -13.67 -6.43
C GLU A 24 18.26 -13.06 -5.61
N ASN A 25 19.01 -13.88 -4.89
CA ASN A 25 20.19 -13.41 -4.14
C ASN A 25 21.30 -12.89 -5.04
N LYS A 26 21.54 -13.54 -6.19
CA LYS A 26 22.51 -13.06 -7.18
C LYS A 26 22.08 -11.71 -7.74
N ASP A 27 20.82 -11.59 -8.15
CA ASP A 27 20.28 -10.35 -8.72
C ASP A 27 20.36 -9.22 -7.67
N ALA A 28 20.06 -9.50 -6.40
CA ALA A 28 20.22 -8.55 -5.30
C ALA A 28 21.68 -8.11 -5.11
N ALA A 29 22.63 -9.05 -5.12
CA ALA A 29 24.06 -8.73 -5.00
C ALA A 29 24.54 -7.85 -6.17
N ASP A 30 24.12 -8.15 -7.40
CA ASP A 30 24.43 -7.35 -8.57
C ASP A 30 23.84 -5.94 -8.46
N HIS A 31 22.60 -5.80 -7.97
CA HIS A 31 21.99 -4.49 -7.70
C HIS A 31 22.77 -3.66 -6.67
N TYR A 32 23.19 -4.28 -5.55
CA TYR A 32 24.00 -3.58 -4.55
C TYR A 32 25.35 -3.15 -5.11
N TYR A 33 25.97 -3.99 -5.93
CA TYR A 33 27.24 -3.66 -6.57
C TYR A 33 27.10 -2.51 -7.56
N GLN A 34 26.03 -2.48 -8.36
CA GLN A 34 25.73 -1.34 -9.24
C GLN A 34 25.53 -0.05 -8.45
N HIS A 35 24.77 -0.09 -7.35
CA HIS A 35 24.61 1.07 -6.48
C HIS A 35 25.93 1.53 -5.86
N TYR A 36 26.79 0.61 -5.45
CA TYR A 36 28.12 0.93 -4.96
C TYR A 36 28.95 1.66 -6.03
N LEU A 37 28.99 1.13 -7.26
CA LEU A 37 29.68 1.77 -8.38
C LEU A 37 29.09 3.14 -8.70
N GLU A 38 27.76 3.29 -8.69
CA GLU A 38 27.12 4.60 -8.87
C GLU A 38 27.52 5.61 -7.79
N ILE A 39 27.68 5.17 -6.54
CA ILE A 39 28.11 6.04 -5.44
C ILE A 39 29.58 6.41 -5.61
N MET A 40 30.45 5.45 -5.92
CA MET A 40 31.88 5.69 -6.11
C MET A 40 32.18 6.54 -7.34
N ASN A 41 31.41 6.37 -8.43
CA ASN A 41 31.57 7.12 -9.67
C ASN A 41 30.92 8.51 -9.62
N ARG A 42 30.18 8.85 -8.54
CA ARG A 42 29.72 10.23 -8.33
C ARG A 42 30.90 11.07 -7.86
N ASN A 43 31.35 11.97 -8.73
CA ASN A 43 32.32 13.00 -8.36
C ASN A 43 31.79 13.83 -7.18
N GLU A 44 32.65 14.20 -6.25
CA GLU A 44 32.30 15.06 -5.09
C GLU A 44 31.56 16.34 -5.52
N ARG A 45 31.89 16.87 -6.71
CA ARG A 45 31.24 18.03 -7.32
C ARG A 45 29.74 17.82 -7.61
N ASP A 46 29.31 16.61 -7.97
CA ASP A 46 27.91 16.31 -8.28
C ASP A 46 27.08 16.10 -7.00
N ILE A 47 27.71 15.58 -5.95
CA ILE A 47 27.12 15.49 -4.61
C ILE A 47 26.90 16.91 -4.06
N ILE A 48 27.92 17.77 -4.13
CA ILE A 48 27.83 19.16 -3.70
C ILE A 48 26.76 19.91 -4.50
N LYS A 49 26.67 19.72 -5.83
CA LYS A 49 25.60 20.29 -6.66
C LYS A 49 24.21 19.82 -6.21
N LYS A 50 23.99 18.54 -5.93
CA LYS A 50 22.68 18.06 -5.44
C LYS A 50 22.29 18.62 -4.07
N ILE A 51 23.27 18.79 -3.18
CA ILE A 51 23.04 19.34 -1.83
C ILE A 51 22.73 20.85 -1.92
N TRP A 52 23.47 21.60 -2.73
CA TRP A 52 23.28 23.05 -2.90
C TRP A 52 22.09 23.41 -3.77
N PHE A 53 21.83 22.65 -4.83
CA PHE A 53 20.65 22.80 -5.69
C PHE A 53 19.52 21.85 -5.28
N LYS A 54 19.19 21.80 -3.98
CA LYS A 54 17.86 21.31 -3.60
C LYS A 54 16.84 22.19 -4.33
N PRO A 55 15.99 21.65 -5.23
CA PRO A 55 14.94 22.44 -5.83
C PRO A 55 14.11 22.97 -4.66
N LYS A 56 14.06 24.30 -4.49
CA LYS A 56 13.18 24.92 -3.50
C LYS A 56 11.81 24.28 -3.70
N ALA A 57 11.27 23.64 -2.65
CA ALA A 57 9.96 23.02 -2.72
C ALA A 57 9.03 24.04 -3.36
N LYS A 58 8.47 23.70 -4.54
CA LYS A 58 7.60 24.62 -5.26
C LYS A 58 6.55 25.06 -4.24
N PRO A 59 6.32 26.37 -4.05
CA PRO A 59 5.29 26.81 -3.11
C PRO A 59 4.01 26.10 -3.50
N GLN A 60 3.38 25.39 -2.54
CA GLN A 60 2.08 24.76 -2.75
C GLN A 60 1.15 25.86 -3.26
N ARG A 61 0.88 25.85 -4.57
CA ARG A 61 -0.10 26.78 -5.15
C ARG A 61 -1.41 26.41 -4.49
N ARG A 62 -2.04 27.37 -3.81
CA ARG A 62 -3.41 27.19 -3.32
C ARG A 62 -4.24 26.84 -4.55
N GLU A 63 -4.73 25.61 -4.61
CA GLU A 63 -5.60 25.18 -5.70
C GLU A 63 -6.83 26.07 -5.66
N ILE A 64 -7.08 26.82 -6.75
CA ILE A 64 -8.27 27.65 -6.87
C ILE A 64 -9.45 26.68 -6.91
N ILE A 65 -10.25 26.68 -5.84
CA ILE A 65 -11.42 25.82 -5.78
C ILE A 65 -12.43 26.40 -6.76
N THR A 66 -12.63 25.71 -7.88
CA THR A 66 -13.66 26.08 -8.84
C THR A 66 -15.04 25.70 -8.28
N PRO A 67 -16.15 26.35 -8.70
CA PRO A 67 -17.49 25.99 -8.24
C PRO A 67 -17.84 24.51 -8.47
N ARG A 68 -17.29 23.91 -9.54
CA ARG A 68 -17.41 22.47 -9.81
C ARG A 68 -16.68 21.63 -8.76
N LEU A 69 -15.49 22.05 -8.33
CA LEU A 69 -14.74 21.36 -7.30
C LEU A 69 -15.43 21.49 -5.93
N GLU A 70 -15.98 22.67 -5.62
CA GLU A 70 -16.78 22.90 -4.40
C GLU A 70 -17.98 21.95 -4.32
N SER A 71 -18.75 21.82 -5.40
CA SER A 71 -19.90 20.90 -5.43
C SER A 71 -19.51 19.42 -5.29
N ILE A 72 -18.33 19.02 -5.78
CA ILE A 72 -17.81 17.67 -5.57
C ILE A 72 -17.40 17.45 -4.10
N ILE A 73 -16.76 18.44 -3.49
CA ILE A 73 -16.33 18.38 -2.08
C ILE A 73 -17.56 18.28 -1.17
N THR A 74 -18.53 19.19 -1.33
CA THR A 74 -19.75 19.19 -0.51
C THR A 74 -20.54 17.90 -0.66
N ARG A 75 -20.66 17.35 -1.88
CA ARG A 75 -21.31 16.05 -2.11
C ARG A 75 -20.59 14.90 -1.39
N LYS A 76 -19.25 14.89 -1.40
CA LYS A 76 -18.47 13.88 -0.68
C LYS A 76 -18.65 14.00 0.83
N GLU A 77 -18.69 15.21 1.35
CA GLU A 77 -18.92 15.48 2.77
C GLU A 77 -20.31 15.04 3.23
N MET A 78 -21.36 15.40 2.49
CA MET A 78 -22.73 14.95 2.77
C MET A 78 -22.82 13.41 2.77
N PHE A 79 -22.20 12.75 1.80
CA PHE A 79 -22.20 11.28 1.74
C PHE A 79 -21.45 10.64 2.92
N LYS A 80 -20.37 11.27 3.38
CA LYS A 80 -19.62 10.82 4.55
C LYS A 80 -20.44 10.98 5.84
N GLN A 81 -21.13 12.10 6.00
CA GLN A 81 -22.04 12.34 7.13
C GLN A 81 -23.16 11.29 7.16
N PHE A 82 -23.84 11.09 6.03
CA PHE A 82 -24.89 10.07 5.91
C PHE A 82 -24.41 8.66 6.28
N LYS A 83 -23.20 8.27 5.82
CA LYS A 83 -22.59 6.99 6.19
C LYS A 83 -22.35 6.88 7.70
N ASN A 84 -21.86 7.94 8.34
CA ASN A 84 -21.60 7.96 9.77
C ASN A 84 -22.90 7.85 10.59
N GLU A 85 -23.96 8.53 10.16
CA GLU A 85 -25.28 8.43 10.79
C GLU A 85 -25.84 7.01 10.71
N ARG A 86 -25.78 6.39 9.53
CA ARG A 86 -26.20 4.99 9.37
C ARG A 86 -25.37 4.01 10.19
N LEU A 87 -24.07 4.29 10.36
CA LEU A 87 -23.20 3.49 11.22
C LEU A 87 -23.60 3.61 12.68
N ALA A 88 -23.89 4.82 13.16
CA ALA A 88 -24.35 5.03 14.53
C ALA A 88 -25.64 4.23 14.80
N ILE A 89 -26.62 4.32 13.89
CA ILE A 89 -27.87 3.56 13.99
C ILE A 89 -27.62 2.05 13.99
N ALA A 90 -26.75 1.56 13.11
CA ALA A 90 -26.40 0.14 13.04
C ALA A 90 -25.75 -0.35 14.35
N LEU A 91 -24.83 0.44 14.92
CA LEU A 91 -24.19 0.12 16.21
C LEU A 91 -25.19 0.14 17.37
N GLU A 92 -26.15 1.06 17.38
CA GLU A 92 -27.22 1.07 18.38
C GLU A 92 -28.13 -0.16 18.28
N LYS A 93 -28.54 -0.53 17.06
CA LYS A 93 -29.30 -1.77 16.82
C LYS A 93 -28.53 -3.00 17.31
N GLN A 94 -27.23 -3.06 17.05
CA GLN A 94 -26.36 -4.14 17.52
C GLN A 94 -26.35 -4.23 19.04
N LYS A 95 -26.20 -3.09 19.73
CA LYS A 95 -26.23 -3.03 21.21
C LYS A 95 -27.57 -3.48 21.78
N LEU A 96 -28.67 -3.13 21.12
CA LEU A 96 -30.04 -3.52 21.51
C LEU A 96 -30.40 -4.96 21.13
N GLY A 97 -29.50 -5.72 20.51
CA GLY A 97 -29.77 -7.09 20.05
C GLY A 97 -30.79 -7.17 18.90
N LYS A 98 -31.03 -6.06 18.20
CA LYS A 98 -31.95 -6.01 17.05
C LYS A 98 -31.27 -6.59 15.81
N LYS A 99 -32.05 -7.25 14.96
CA LYS A 99 -31.56 -7.81 13.69
C LYS A 99 -31.03 -6.67 12.79
N LEU A 100 -29.80 -6.83 12.31
CA LEU A 100 -29.16 -5.93 11.36
C LEU A 100 -29.48 -6.34 9.93
N ASP A 101 -29.65 -5.36 9.05
CA ASP A 101 -29.71 -5.60 7.60
C ASP A 101 -28.30 -5.84 7.04
N PHE A 102 -28.20 -6.47 5.87
CA PHE A 102 -26.94 -6.77 5.18
C PHE A 102 -26.06 -5.52 5.02
N TYR A 103 -26.65 -4.39 4.62
CA TYR A 103 -25.91 -3.14 4.44
C TYR A 103 -25.40 -2.55 5.76
N GLU A 104 -26.16 -2.67 6.84
CA GLU A 104 -25.77 -2.22 8.17
C GLU A 104 -24.61 -3.08 8.70
N PHE A 105 -24.69 -4.40 8.49
CA PHE A 105 -23.63 -5.33 8.86
C PHE A 105 -22.34 -5.07 8.09
N LYS A 106 -22.44 -4.90 6.76
CA LYS A 106 -21.29 -4.55 5.91
C LYS A 106 -20.64 -3.25 6.36
N LEU A 107 -21.44 -2.23 6.70
CA LEU A 107 -20.94 -0.92 7.12
C LEU A 107 -20.13 -0.98 8.43
N ILE A 108 -20.52 -1.86 9.36
CA ILE A 108 -19.77 -2.12 10.60
C ILE A 108 -18.46 -2.87 10.29
N LEU A 109 -18.49 -3.87 9.41
CA LEU A 109 -17.31 -4.66 9.03
C LEU A 109 -16.27 -3.88 8.22
N ASP A 110 -16.72 -2.96 7.37
CA ASP A 110 -15.85 -2.11 6.53
C ASP A 110 -15.08 -1.07 7.36
N GLN A 111 -15.35 -0.92 8.67
CA GLN A 111 -14.55 -0.06 9.54
C GLN A 111 -13.15 -0.65 9.73
N PRO A 112 -12.08 0.14 9.55
CA PRO A 112 -10.73 -0.31 9.84
C PRO A 112 -10.67 -0.70 11.33
N LYS A 113 -10.31 -1.95 11.60
CA LYS A 113 -10.02 -2.40 12.96
C LYS A 113 -8.84 -1.57 13.48
N LYS A 114 -9.08 -0.82 14.56
CA LYS A 114 -8.00 -0.17 15.31
C LYS A 114 -7.08 -1.20 15.91
#